data_AF-G9KSM1-F1
#
_entry.id   AF-G9KSM1-F1
#
_cell.length_a   1.000
_cell.length_b   1.000
_cell.length_c   1.000
_cell.angle_alpha   90.00
_cell.angle_beta   90.00
_cell.angle_gamma   90.00
#
_symmetry.space_group_name_H-M   'P 1'
#
loop_
_entity.id
_entity.type
_entity.pdbx_description
1 polymer ?
#
loop_
_entity_poly.entity_id
_entity_poly.type
_entity_poly.pdbx_seq_one_letter_code
_entity_poly.pdbx_strand_id
1 'polypeptide(L)'
;NSDYLAERSIEEVYYLWCLAGGDLEKELVNKEIIRSKPPICTLPNFLFEDGESFGQGRDRSSLLDDTTVTLSLCQLRNRLKDVGGEAFYPLLEDDQSNLPHSNSNN
;
A
#
# COMPACT_ATOMS: atom_id res chain seq x y z
N ASN A 1 -10.24 21.26 8.13
CA ASN A 1 -9.09 20.39 8.39
C ASN A 1 -8.50 20.06 7.04
N SER A 2 -7.32 20.59 6.73
CA SER A 2 -6.64 20.35 5.46
C SER A 2 -6.20 18.89 5.41
N ASP A 3 -6.44 18.21 4.29
CA ASP A 3 -6.08 16.81 4.12
C ASP A 3 -4.67 16.69 3.56
N TYR A 4 -3.66 16.92 4.39
CA TYR A 4 -2.25 16.93 3.97
C TYR A 4 -1.81 15.61 3.31
N LEU A 5 -2.44 14.49 3.66
CA LEU A 5 -2.18 13.18 3.03
C LEU A 5 -2.62 13.14 1.56
N ALA A 6 -3.63 13.91 1.16
CA ALA A 6 -4.08 13.96 -0.23
C ALA A 6 -3.13 14.77 -1.14
N GLU A 7 -2.31 15.64 -0.54
CA GLU A 7 -1.30 16.45 -1.23
C GLU A 7 0.03 15.69 -1.40
N ARG A 8 0.17 14.52 -0.77
CA ARG A 8 1.37 13.67 -0.82
C ARG A 8 1.33 12.68 -1.98
N SER A 9 2.50 12.20 -2.39
CA SER A 9 2.60 11.13 -3.37
C SER A 9 2.06 9.81 -2.79
N ILE A 10 1.58 8.93 -3.66
CA ILE A 10 1.05 7.64 -3.21
C ILE A 10 2.12 6.77 -2.54
N GLU A 11 3.37 6.88 -2.96
CA GLU A 11 4.50 6.16 -2.37
C GLU A 11 4.72 6.59 -0.92
N GLU A 12 4.64 7.90 -0.64
CA GLU A 12 4.80 8.44 0.71
C GLU A 12 3.61 8.05 1.61
N VAL A 13 2.38 8.17 1.10
CA VAL A 13 1.17 7.75 1.83
C VAL A 13 1.23 6.26 2.14
N TYR A 14 1.66 5.43 1.19
CA TYR A 14 1.82 3.99 1.39
C TYR A 14 2.88 3.68 2.45
N TYR A 15 4.03 4.35 2.39
CA TYR A 15 5.09 4.18 3.39
C TYR A 15 4.60 4.54 4.81
N LEU A 16 3.95 5.69 4.96
CA LEU A 16 3.38 6.12 6.24
C LEU A 16 2.28 5.15 6.72
N TRP A 17 1.45 4.65 5.81
CA TRP A 17 0.42 3.67 6.12
C TRP A 17 1.01 2.37 6.67
N CYS A 18 2.09 1.85 6.06
CA CYS A 18 2.83 0.70 6.57
C CYS A 18 3.39 0.97 7.99
N LEU A 19 3.98 2.14 8.22
CA LEU A 19 4.48 2.53 9.55
C LEU A 19 3.35 2.63 10.60
N ALA A 20 2.15 3.01 10.21
CA ALA A 20 0.98 3.05 11.08
C ALA A 20 0.40 1.65 11.40
N GLY A 21 0.98 0.58 10.83
CA GLY A 21 0.55 -0.81 11.01
C GLY A 21 -0.30 -1.36 9.86
N GLY A 22 -0.33 -0.67 8.71
CA GLY A 22 -0.94 -1.18 7.49
C GLY A 22 -0.20 -2.39 6.94
N ASP A 23 -0.95 -3.42 6.56
CA ASP A 23 -0.43 -4.66 5.98
C ASP A 23 -1.17 -4.98 4.68
N LEU A 24 -0.51 -4.75 3.55
CA LEU A 24 -1.10 -4.90 2.23
C LEU A 24 -1.47 -6.36 1.95
N GLU A 25 -0.58 -7.30 2.25
CA GLU A 25 -0.80 -8.71 1.97
C GLU A 25 -1.98 -9.23 2.77
N LYS A 26 -2.02 -8.92 4.07
CA LYS A 26 -3.15 -9.30 4.93
C LYS A 26 -4.47 -8.69 4.48
N GLU A 27 -4.50 -7.41 4.10
CA GLU A 27 -5.71 -6.78 3.58
C GLU A 27 -6.19 -7.45 2.28
N LEU A 28 -5.28 -7.78 1.37
CA LEU A 28 -5.62 -8.46 0.11
C LEU A 28 -6.05 -9.92 0.31
N VAL A 29 -5.48 -10.63 1.29
CA VAL A 29 -5.92 -11.97 1.70
C VAL A 29 -7.31 -11.91 2.33
N ASN A 30 -7.56 -10.95 3.23
CA ASN A 30 -8.87 -10.75 3.86
C ASN A 30 -9.99 -10.44 2.85
N LYS A 31 -9.62 -9.86 1.71
CA LYS A 31 -10.54 -9.54 0.61
C LYS A 31 -10.60 -10.63 -0.46
N GLU A 32 -9.97 -11.78 -0.22
CA GLU A 32 -9.93 -12.94 -1.13
C GLU A 32 -9.35 -12.63 -2.53
N ILE A 33 -8.56 -11.55 -2.64
CA ILE A 33 -7.81 -11.22 -3.86
C ILE A 33 -6.60 -12.14 -3.96
N ILE A 34 -5.79 -12.20 -2.91
CA ILE A 34 -4.71 -13.17 -2.82
C ILE A 34 -5.31 -14.48 -2.32
N ARG A 35 -5.46 -15.45 -3.24
CA ARG A 35 -5.94 -16.80 -2.93
C ARG A 35 -4.77 -17.76 -2.89
N SER A 36 -4.58 -18.44 -1.76
CA SER A 36 -3.62 -19.53 -1.64
C SER A 36 -4.18 -20.80 -2.29
N LYS A 37 -4.08 -20.91 -3.62
CA LYS A 37 -4.35 -22.18 -4.31
C LYS A 37 -3.08 -23.03 -4.32
N PRO A 38 -3.14 -24.30 -3.90
CA PRO A 38 -1.96 -25.16 -3.95
C PRO A 38 -1.52 -25.34 -5.42
N PRO A 39 -0.20 -25.43 -5.72
CA PRO A 39 0.32 -25.52 -7.08
C PRO A 39 -0.27 -26.67 -7.91
N ILE A 40 -0.71 -27.75 -7.24
CA ILE A 40 -1.38 -28.89 -7.89
C ILE A 40 -2.68 -28.48 -8.63
N CYS A 41 -3.35 -27.41 -8.17
CA CYS A 41 -4.59 -26.92 -8.77
C CYS A 41 -4.38 -26.11 -10.05
N THR A 42 -3.16 -25.71 -10.38
CA THR A 42 -2.84 -25.04 -11.65
C THR A 42 -2.28 -26.00 -12.71
N LEU A 43 -2.10 -27.28 -12.37
CA LEU A 43 -1.62 -28.28 -13.31
C LEU A 43 -2.73 -28.66 -14.31
N PRO A 44 -2.51 -28.58 -15.64
CA PRO A 44 -3.46 -29.03 -16.67
C PRO A 44 -3.82 -30.50 -16.48
N ASN A 45 -5.10 -30.91 -16.51
CA ASN A 45 -5.41 -32.29 -16.12
C ASN A 45 -6.69 -32.93 -16.63
N PHE A 46 -6.53 -34.05 -17.34
CA PHE A 46 -7.03 -35.38 -16.94
C PHE A 46 -6.30 -36.47 -17.68
N LEU A 47 -6.01 -37.64 -17.12
CA LEU A 47 -5.33 -38.72 -17.84
C LEU A 47 -6.31 -39.87 -18.12
N PHE A 48 -6.53 -40.28 -19.38
CA PHE A 48 -7.39 -41.38 -19.83
C PHE A 48 -6.71 -42.75 -19.54
N GLU A 49 -7.45 -43.88 -19.63
CA GLU A 49 -7.00 -45.21 -19.16
C GLU A 49 -5.83 -45.83 -19.97
N ASP A 50 -5.58 -45.30 -21.15
CA ASP A 50 -4.42 -45.48 -22.02
C ASP A 50 -3.28 -44.47 -21.75
N GLY A 51 -3.55 -43.41 -20.99
CA GLY A 51 -2.59 -42.41 -20.52
C GLY A 51 -2.85 -40.95 -20.94
N GLU A 52 -4.06 -40.51 -21.29
CA GLU A 52 -4.23 -39.23 -22.04
C GLU A 52 -4.92 -38.01 -21.31
N SER A 53 -4.25 -36.85 -21.37
CA SER A 53 -4.45 -35.46 -20.88
C SER A 53 -5.68 -34.54 -21.15
N PHE A 54 -6.94 -34.74 -20.72
CA PHE A 54 -8.02 -33.74 -20.90
C PHE A 54 -8.06 -32.58 -19.88
N GLY A 55 -7.29 -31.51 -20.14
CA GLY A 55 -7.60 -30.11 -19.80
C GLY A 55 -7.92 -29.69 -18.35
N GLN A 56 -7.40 -28.54 -17.92
CA GLN A 56 -7.95 -27.83 -16.75
C GLN A 56 -9.29 -27.17 -17.10
N GLY A 57 -10.32 -27.41 -16.28
CA GLY A 57 -11.55 -26.62 -16.35
C GLY A 57 -11.19 -25.15 -16.15
N ARG A 58 -11.67 -24.27 -17.04
CA ARG A 58 -11.42 -22.81 -16.94
C ARG A 58 -11.86 -22.32 -15.56
N ASP A 59 -10.91 -22.18 -14.65
CA ASP A 59 -11.16 -21.60 -13.35
C ASP A 59 -11.30 -20.09 -13.52
N ARG A 60 -12.25 -19.48 -12.81
CA ARG A 60 -12.45 -18.02 -12.86
C ARG A 60 -11.21 -17.26 -12.37
N SER A 61 -10.33 -17.90 -11.61
CA SER A 61 -9.01 -17.35 -11.25
C SER A 61 -8.05 -17.16 -12.43
N SER A 62 -8.29 -17.85 -13.56
CA SER A 62 -7.52 -17.69 -14.80
C SER A 62 -8.04 -16.53 -15.68
N LEU A 63 -9.20 -15.98 -15.33
CA LEU A 63 -9.75 -14.80 -15.99
C LEU A 63 -9.18 -13.54 -15.31
N LEU A 64 -9.03 -12.47 -16.09
CA LEU A 64 -8.73 -11.15 -15.54
C LEU A 64 -9.81 -10.79 -14.51
N ASP A 65 -9.37 -10.55 -13.29
CA ASP A 65 -10.21 -10.06 -12.19
C ASP A 65 -9.90 -8.57 -12.00
N ASP A 66 -10.85 -7.70 -12.31
CA ASP A 66 -10.75 -6.24 -12.21
C ASP A 66 -11.14 -5.71 -10.82
N THR A 67 -11.22 -6.59 -9.83
CA THR A 67 -11.54 -6.22 -8.44
C THR A 67 -10.53 -5.22 -7.88
N THR A 68 -11.02 -4.01 -7.55
CA THR A 68 -10.27 -3.01 -6.80
C THR A 68 -10.64 -3.05 -5.32
N VAL A 69 -9.64 -3.05 -4.43
CA VAL A 69 -9.85 -2.95 -2.99
C VAL A 69 -9.42 -1.57 -2.50
N THR A 70 -10.32 -0.91 -1.78
CA THR A 70 -10.00 0.32 -1.06
C THR A 70 -9.37 -0.03 0.29
N LEU A 71 -8.15 0.45 0.50
CA LEU A 71 -7.46 0.35 1.79
C LEU A 71 -7.83 1.53 2.68
N SER A 72 -8.09 1.27 3.96
CA SER A 72 -8.50 2.31 4.90
C SER A 72 -7.29 3.08 5.42
N LEU A 73 -7.37 4.42 5.34
CA LEU A 73 -6.41 5.34 5.98
C LEU A 73 -6.82 5.73 7.41
N CYS A 74 -7.89 5.17 7.98
CA CYS A 74 -8.40 5.59 9.29
C CYS A 74 -7.34 5.46 10.40
N GLN A 75 -6.58 4.36 10.41
CA GLN A 75 -5.53 4.15 11.40
C GLN A 75 -4.40 5.17 11.24
N LEU A 76 -3.94 5.40 10.02
CA LEU A 76 -2.93 6.41 9.71
C LEU A 76 -3.37 7.81 10.14
N ARG A 77 -4.58 8.22 9.77
CA ARG A 77 -5.17 9.52 10.16
C ARG A 77 -5.27 9.66 11.69
N ASN A 78 -5.66 8.59 12.38
CA ASN A 78 -5.72 8.59 13.84
C ASN A 78 -4.35 8.72 14.50
N ARG A 79 -3.29 8.17 13.91
CA ARG A 79 -1.91 8.31 14.39
C ARG A 79 -1.35 9.71 14.15
N LEU A 80 -1.73 10.35 13.04
CA LEU A 80 -1.26 11.68 12.65
C LEU A 80 -2.13 12.83 13.18
N LYS A 81 -3.19 12.55 13.95
CA LYS A 81 -4.16 13.57 14.40
C LYS A 81 -3.54 14.72 15.21
N ASP A 82 -2.45 14.44 15.94
CA ASP A 82 -1.76 15.39 16.80
C ASP A 82 -0.49 15.97 16.14
N VAL A 83 -0.22 15.58 14.89
CA VAL A 83 0.91 16.08 14.09
C VAL A 83 0.47 17.35 13.38
N GLY A 84 1.20 18.45 13.61
CA GLY A 84 0.93 19.72 12.95
C GLY A 84 1.20 19.67 11.44
N GLY A 85 0.56 20.57 10.70
CA GLY A 85 0.67 20.62 9.23
C GLY A 85 2.10 20.94 8.76
N GLU A 86 2.85 21.69 9.55
CA GLU A 86 4.25 22.04 9.33
C GLU A 86 5.17 20.81 9.19
N ALA A 87 4.88 19.73 9.91
CA ALA A 87 5.67 18.50 9.83
C ALA A 87 5.57 17.80 8.47
N PHE A 88 4.52 18.07 7.68
CA PHE A 88 4.38 17.60 6.30
C PHE A 88 5.19 18.44 5.31
N TYR A 89 5.66 19.62 5.74
CA TYR A 89 6.44 20.54 4.93
C TYR A 89 7.70 21.04 5.66
N PRO A 90 8.65 20.15 6.03
CA PRO A 90 9.83 20.54 6.81
C PRO A 90 10.69 21.63 6.15
N LEU A 91 10.61 21.77 4.82
CA LEU A 91 11.38 22.74 4.04
C LEU A 91 10.64 24.07 3.81
N LEU A 92 9.37 24.17 4.21
CA LEU A 92 8.59 25.41 4.16
C LEU A 92 8.54 26.12 5.52
N GLU A 93 9.26 25.61 6.52
CA GLU A 93 9.42 26.31 7.80
C GLU A 93 10.01 27.70 7.55
N ASP A 94 9.41 28.71 8.18
CA ASP A 94 9.74 30.11 7.96
C ASP A 94 11.25 30.38 8.12
N ASP A 95 11.74 31.29 7.29
CA ASP A 95 13.07 31.94 7.33
C ASP A 95 13.31 32.75 8.63
N GLN A 96 12.74 32.35 9.78
CA GLN A 96 12.92 33.00 11.07
C GLN A 96 14.18 32.49 11.78
N SER A 97 15.31 32.97 11.26
CA SER A 97 16.30 33.73 12.05
C SER A 97 16.56 33.23 13.48
N ASN A 98 17.38 32.20 13.63
CA ASN A 98 18.18 32.00 14.85
C ASN A 98 19.61 31.53 14.52
N LEU A 99 20.19 32.01 13.42
CA LEU A 99 21.66 32.06 13.35
C LEU A 99 22.12 33.29 14.14
N PRO A 100 22.90 33.14 15.23
CA PRO A 100 23.62 34.28 15.77
C PRO A 100 24.56 34.76 14.67
N HIS A 101 24.26 35.93 14.09
CA HIS A 101 25.17 36.61 13.19
C HIS A 101 26.42 36.96 14.01
N SER A 102 27.50 36.20 13.80
CA SER A 102 28.82 36.56 14.28
C SER A 102 29.24 37.86 13.58
N ASN A 103 29.00 39.00 14.23
CA ASN A 103 29.57 40.27 13.83
C ASN A 103 31.09 40.22 14.08
N SER A 104 31.85 39.81 13.07
CA SER A 104 33.28 40.09 13.01
C SER A 104 33.45 41.47 12.36
N ASN A 105 33.54 42.51 13.19
CA ASN A 105 34.03 43.81 12.76
C ASN A 105 35.56 43.74 12.66
N ASN A 106 36.08 44.20 11.52
CA ASN A 106 37.50 44.36 11.23
C ASN A 106 37.93 45.80 11.55
#